data_AF-A0A379Z2T0-F1
#
_entry.id   AF-A0A379Z2T0-F1
#
_cell.length_a   1.000
_cell.length_b   1.000
_cell.length_c   1.000
_cell.angle_alpha   90.00
_cell.angle_beta   90.00
_cell.angle_gamma   90.00
#
_symmetry.space_group_name_H-M   'P 1'
#
loop_
_entity.id
_entity.type
_entity.pdbx_description
1 polymer ?
#
loop_
_entity_poly.entity_id
_entity_poly.type
_entity_poly.pdbx_seq_one_letter_code
_entity_poly.pdbx_strand_id
1 'polypeptide(L)'
;MTLIGVLWFPNRAITQMHQALNDRLDDAISHLTDSLAPLPETRIEREALALQKLNVFCLADDANWRTQSAWWQSCVATVTYIYSTLNRYDPTSFADSQAIIEFRQKLASEINKLQHAVAEGQCWQSDWRISESEAVAARECNLENICQTLLQLGQMNPNTPPNRHQWSPMLLPIQTIYATR
;
A
#
# COMPACT_ATOMS: atom_id res chain seq x y z
N MET A 1 -4.48 -12.31 16.45
CA MET A 1 -3.23 -12.81 17.06
C MET A 1 -2.42 -11.64 17.60
N THR A 2 -1.67 -11.88 18.66
CA THR A 2 -1.02 -10.94 19.58
C THR A 2 0.27 -10.34 19.01
N LEU A 3 0.31 -9.01 18.84
CA LEU A 3 1.53 -8.21 18.58
C LEU A 3 2.35 -8.04 19.88
N ILE A 4 2.75 -9.15 20.51
CA ILE A 4 3.59 -9.13 21.72
C ILE A 4 4.87 -9.91 21.41
N GLY A 5 6.00 -9.19 21.37
CA GLY A 5 7.34 -9.79 21.29
C GLY A 5 8.30 -9.16 20.28
N VAL A 6 8.26 -7.84 20.05
CA VAL A 6 9.20 -7.16 19.13
C VAL A 6 10.62 -7.02 19.72
N LEU A 7 10.87 -7.49 20.95
CA LEU A 7 12.08 -7.08 21.70
C LEU A 7 13.33 -7.98 21.58
N TRP A 8 13.36 -9.07 20.81
CA TRP A 8 14.51 -10.02 20.92
C TRP A 8 15.01 -10.70 19.65
N PHE A 9 14.56 -10.31 18.45
CA PHE A 9 15.05 -10.95 17.21
C PHE A 9 15.15 -9.96 16.05
N PRO A 10 16.35 -9.64 15.55
CA PRO A 10 16.59 -8.58 14.56
C PRO A 10 16.00 -8.83 13.16
N ASN A 11 15.47 -10.04 12.94
CA ASN A 11 14.80 -10.41 11.69
C ASN A 11 13.27 -10.43 11.82
N ARG A 12 12.74 -10.28 13.04
CA ARG A 12 11.31 -10.42 13.30
C ARG A 12 10.53 -9.22 12.76
N ALA A 13 11.06 -8.01 12.88
CA ALA A 13 10.38 -6.81 12.42
C ALA A 13 10.23 -6.79 10.89
N ILE A 14 11.29 -7.13 10.14
CA ILE A 14 11.27 -7.19 8.68
C ILE A 14 10.30 -8.27 8.18
N THR A 15 10.40 -9.49 8.71
CA THR A 15 9.48 -10.56 8.32
C THR A 15 8.03 -10.20 8.62
N GLN A 16 7.77 -9.58 9.78
CA GLN A 16 6.43 -9.09 10.11
C GLN A 16 5.98 -7.97 9.16
N MET A 17 6.90 -7.11 8.71
CA MET A 17 6.58 -6.04 7.78
C MET A 17 6.20 -6.59 6.41
N HIS A 18 7.02 -7.48 5.84
CA HIS A 18 6.70 -8.11 4.56
C HIS A 18 5.36 -8.85 4.63
N GLN A 19 5.12 -9.61 5.71
CA GLN A 19 3.84 -10.29 5.89
C GLN A 19 2.68 -9.29 5.97
N ALA A 20 2.79 -8.26 6.80
CA ALA A 20 1.71 -7.29 6.97
C ALA A 20 1.42 -6.50 5.69
N LEU A 21 2.44 -6.15 4.91
CA LEU A 21 2.26 -5.53 3.60
C LEU A 21 1.56 -6.50 2.63
N ASN A 22 1.99 -7.75 2.57
CA ASN A 22 1.41 -8.76 1.70
C ASN A 22 -0.04 -9.08 2.05
N ASP A 23 -0.38 -9.19 3.33
CA ASP A 23 -1.76 -9.39 3.80
C ASP A 23 -2.66 -8.23 3.34
N ARG A 24 -2.18 -6.98 3.40
CA ARG A 24 -2.95 -5.81 2.97
C ARG A 24 -3.08 -5.72 1.45
N LEU A 25 -2.07 -6.12 0.70
CA LEU A 25 -2.14 -6.24 -0.74
C LEU A 25 -3.10 -7.34 -1.18
N ASP A 26 -3.11 -8.48 -0.47
CA ASP A 26 -4.02 -9.60 -0.72
C ASP A 26 -5.48 -9.22 -0.47
N ASP A 27 -5.76 -8.57 0.67
CA ASP A 27 -7.07 -8.00 0.98
C ASP A 27 -7.51 -7.03 -0.13
N ALA A 28 -6.61 -6.14 -0.57
CA ALA A 28 -6.90 -5.14 -1.59
C ALA A 28 -7.17 -5.77 -2.96
N ILE A 29 -6.40 -6.79 -3.36
CA ILE A 29 -6.65 -7.58 -4.58
C ILE A 29 -8.02 -8.25 -4.50
N SER A 30 -8.36 -8.83 -3.35
CA SER A 30 -9.65 -9.50 -3.14
C SER A 30 -10.82 -8.53 -3.31
N HIS A 31 -10.73 -7.29 -2.79
CA HIS A 31 -11.72 -6.26 -3.05
C HIS A 31 -11.74 -5.77 -4.52
N LEU A 32 -10.62 -5.88 -5.23
CA LEU A 32 -10.53 -5.53 -6.64
C LEU A 32 -11.11 -6.60 -7.55
N THR A 33 -11.14 -7.88 -7.13
CA THR A 33 -11.65 -9.02 -7.92
C THR A 33 -13.07 -9.41 -7.52
N ASP A 34 -13.33 -9.47 -6.22
CA ASP A 34 -14.54 -10.01 -5.62
C ASP A 34 -15.39 -8.92 -4.95
N SER A 35 -16.71 -9.10 -4.96
CA SER A 35 -17.61 -8.21 -4.24
C SER A 35 -17.60 -8.57 -2.75
N LEU A 36 -16.84 -7.81 -1.98
CA LEU A 36 -16.66 -8.02 -0.55
C LEU A 36 -17.28 -6.89 0.27
N ALA A 37 -17.84 -7.24 1.43
CA ALA A 37 -18.33 -6.25 2.37
C ALA A 37 -17.16 -5.39 2.88
N PRO A 38 -17.27 -4.04 2.86
CA PRO A 38 -16.22 -3.17 3.35
C PRO A 38 -15.86 -3.46 4.82
N LEU A 39 -14.57 -3.49 5.10
CA LEU A 39 -14.07 -3.58 6.47
C LEU A 39 -14.33 -2.26 7.22
N PRO A 40 -14.52 -2.31 8.55
CA PRO A 40 -14.72 -1.10 9.35
C PRO A 40 -13.53 -0.14 9.27
N GLU A 41 -13.78 1.17 9.15
CA GLU A 41 -12.71 2.19 9.07
C GLU A 41 -11.75 2.13 10.27
N THR A 42 -12.27 1.88 11.47
CA THR A 42 -11.46 1.73 12.68
C THR A 42 -10.45 0.58 12.60
N ARG A 43 -10.72 -0.43 11.76
CA ARG A 43 -9.77 -1.51 11.47
C ARG A 43 -8.69 -1.01 10.51
N ILE A 44 -9.07 -0.34 9.44
CA ILE A 44 -8.13 0.24 8.45
C ILE A 44 -7.14 1.18 9.13
N GLU A 45 -7.63 2.12 9.95
CA GLU A 45 -6.80 3.08 10.68
C GLU A 45 -5.81 2.39 11.64
N ARG A 46 -6.29 1.37 12.36
CA ARG A 46 -5.46 0.61 13.30
C ARG A 46 -4.32 -0.12 12.58
N GLU A 47 -4.63 -0.72 11.44
CA GLU A 47 -3.67 -1.49 10.65
C GLU A 47 -2.66 -0.56 9.93
N ALA A 48 -3.12 0.59 9.42
CA ALA A 48 -2.25 1.65 8.91
C ALA A 48 -1.26 2.14 9.97
N LEU A 49 -1.73 2.40 11.20
CA LEU A 49 -0.87 2.79 12.31
C LEU A 49 0.10 1.67 12.71
N ALA A 50 -0.32 0.41 12.64
CA ALA A 50 0.54 -0.74 12.91
C ALA A 50 1.68 -0.83 11.89
N LEU A 51 1.40 -0.64 10.59
CA LEU A 51 2.41 -0.59 9.54
C LEU A 51 3.40 0.56 9.77
N GLN A 52 2.93 1.76 10.11
CA GLN A 52 3.81 2.89 10.41
C GLN A 52 4.75 2.61 11.58
N LYS A 53 4.23 2.04 12.67
CA LYS A 53 5.04 1.67 13.85
C LYS A 53 6.04 0.57 13.51
N LEU A 54 5.62 -0.42 12.74
CA LEU A 54 6.50 -1.51 12.32
C LEU A 54 7.65 -1.01 11.45
N ASN A 55 7.41 -0.01 10.60
CA ASN A 55 8.43 0.59 9.76
C ASN A 55 9.52 1.29 10.59
N VAL A 56 9.14 1.93 11.70
CA VAL A 56 10.09 2.52 12.65
C VAL A 56 11.00 1.43 13.26
N PHE A 57 10.45 0.26 13.58
CA PHE A 57 11.27 -0.86 14.06
C PHE A 57 12.20 -1.39 12.97
N CYS A 58 11.74 -1.59 11.73
CA CYS A 58 12.58 -2.02 10.61
C CYS A 58 13.77 -1.07 10.36
N LEU A 59 13.54 0.24 10.46
CA LEU A 59 14.60 1.25 10.34
C LEU A 59 15.65 1.16 11.45
N ALA A 60 15.28 0.73 12.66
CA ALA A 60 16.23 0.55 13.75
C ALA A 60 17.05 -0.74 13.62
N ASP A 61 16.46 -1.77 13.02
CA ASP A 61 16.93 -3.16 13.11
C ASP A 61 17.80 -3.59 11.91
N ASP A 62 17.53 -3.05 10.71
CA ASP A 62 18.13 -3.56 9.47
C ASP A 62 18.90 -2.50 8.67
N ALA A 63 20.09 -2.87 8.19
CA ALA A 63 20.94 -1.98 7.41
C ALA A 63 20.48 -1.83 5.95
N ASN A 64 19.95 -2.89 5.34
CA ASN A 64 19.48 -2.86 3.95
C ASN A 64 18.18 -2.05 3.84
N TRP A 65 17.25 -2.26 4.78
CA TRP A 65 16.03 -1.47 4.94
C TRP A 65 16.35 0.01 5.13
N ARG A 66 17.37 0.34 5.92
CA ARG A 66 17.84 1.74 6.08
C ARG A 66 18.39 2.33 4.80
N THR A 67 19.21 1.59 4.07
CA THR A 67 19.77 2.03 2.78
C THR A 67 18.67 2.39 1.79
N GLN A 68 17.60 1.61 1.75
CA GLN A 68 16.45 1.79 0.85
C GLN A 68 15.23 2.41 1.56
N SER A 69 15.46 3.13 2.67
CA SER A 69 14.39 3.57 3.57
C SER A 69 13.35 4.47 2.90
N ALA A 70 13.77 5.31 1.94
CA ALA A 70 12.87 6.15 1.16
C ALA A 70 11.87 5.29 0.36
N TRP A 71 12.36 4.23 -0.28
CA TRP A 71 11.52 3.34 -1.07
C TRP A 71 10.56 2.54 -0.17
N TRP A 72 11.05 1.98 0.94
CA TRP A 72 10.21 1.24 1.88
C TRP A 72 9.14 2.11 2.55
N GLN A 73 9.46 3.37 2.87
CA GLN A 73 8.47 4.35 3.36
C GLN A 73 7.38 4.63 2.33
N SER A 74 7.77 4.85 1.06
CA SER A 74 6.83 5.02 -0.04
C SER A 74 5.99 3.75 -0.25
N CYS A 75 6.58 2.56 -0.18
CA CYS A 75 5.88 1.29 -0.28
C CYS A 75 4.80 1.16 0.80
N VAL A 76 5.13 1.42 2.07
CA VAL A 76 4.17 1.39 3.19
C VAL A 76 3.02 2.38 2.96
N ALA A 77 3.32 3.60 2.51
CA ALA A 77 2.30 4.61 2.22
C ALA A 77 1.39 4.18 1.05
N THR A 78 1.97 3.68 -0.04
CA THR A 78 1.26 3.19 -1.22
C THR A 78 0.35 2.01 -0.87
N VAL A 79 0.84 1.00 -0.16
CA VAL A 79 0.04 -0.16 0.26
C VAL A 79 -1.11 0.27 1.17
N THR A 80 -0.85 1.18 2.13
CA THR A 80 -1.89 1.73 3.00
C THR A 80 -2.98 2.44 2.20
N TYR A 81 -2.58 3.26 1.23
CA TYR A 81 -3.51 3.97 0.36
C TYR A 81 -4.36 3.00 -0.46
N ILE A 82 -3.72 2.07 -1.19
CA ILE A 82 -4.39 1.04 -2.01
C ILE A 82 -5.40 0.25 -1.16
N TYR A 83 -4.97 -0.25 -0.01
CA TYR A 83 -5.83 -0.98 0.91
C TYR A 83 -7.05 -0.16 1.36
N SER A 84 -6.83 1.09 1.77
CA SER A 84 -7.91 1.96 2.23
C SER A 84 -8.91 2.32 1.13
N THR A 85 -8.43 2.55 -0.10
CA THR A 85 -9.27 2.93 -1.23
C THR A 85 -10.04 1.73 -1.77
N LEU A 86 -9.39 0.58 -1.93
CA LEU A 86 -10.02 -0.63 -2.45
C LEU A 86 -10.98 -1.27 -1.46
N ASN A 87 -10.85 -1.04 -0.15
CA ASN A 87 -11.80 -1.53 0.86
C ASN A 87 -13.28 -1.18 0.56
N ARG A 88 -13.54 -0.08 -0.17
CA ARG A 88 -14.90 0.35 -0.57
C ARG A 88 -15.21 0.12 -2.03
N TYR A 89 -14.25 -0.41 -2.78
CA TYR A 89 -14.42 -0.64 -4.19
C TYR A 89 -15.40 -1.80 -4.40
N ASP A 90 -16.41 -1.60 -5.23
CA ASP A 90 -17.35 -2.65 -5.61
C ASP A 90 -17.17 -2.99 -7.09
N PRO A 91 -16.64 -4.19 -7.41
CA PRO A 91 -16.40 -4.60 -8.78
C PRO A 91 -17.66 -4.81 -9.60
N THR A 92 -18.81 -5.00 -8.95
CA THR A 92 -20.09 -5.27 -9.66
C THR A 92 -20.69 -4.02 -10.28
N SER A 93 -20.31 -2.83 -9.79
CA SER A 93 -20.75 -1.53 -10.33
C SER A 93 -20.34 -1.30 -11.79
N PHE A 94 -19.40 -2.10 -12.31
CA PHE A 94 -18.87 -1.99 -13.68
C PHE A 94 -18.90 -3.32 -14.43
N ALA A 95 -19.79 -4.25 -14.06
CA ALA A 95 -19.84 -5.61 -14.61
C ALA A 95 -20.10 -5.66 -16.13
N ASP A 96 -20.71 -4.62 -16.71
CA ASP A 96 -21.03 -4.57 -18.14
C ASP A 96 -19.90 -4.00 -19.01
N SER A 97 -18.85 -3.41 -18.40
CA SER A 97 -17.76 -2.76 -19.13
C SER A 97 -16.54 -3.67 -19.24
N GLN A 98 -16.40 -4.33 -20.40
CA GLN A 98 -15.26 -5.20 -20.68
C GLN A 98 -13.90 -4.48 -20.53
N ALA A 99 -13.83 -3.20 -20.93
CA ALA A 99 -12.61 -2.41 -20.80
C ALA A 99 -12.20 -2.20 -19.34
N ILE A 100 -13.16 -1.98 -18.43
CA ILE A 100 -12.90 -1.83 -17.00
C ILE A 100 -12.50 -3.18 -16.39
N ILE A 101 -13.12 -4.29 -16.82
CA ILE A 101 -12.76 -5.64 -16.36
C ILE A 101 -11.30 -5.98 -16.73
N GLU A 102 -10.92 -5.79 -17.99
CA GLU A 102 -9.55 -6.04 -18.46
C GLU A 102 -8.53 -5.14 -17.74
N PHE A 103 -8.88 -3.86 -17.58
CA PHE A 103 -8.05 -2.93 -16.82
C PHE A 103 -7.84 -3.36 -15.37
N ARG A 104 -8.90 -3.78 -14.66
CA ARG A 104 -8.81 -4.26 -13.27
C ARG A 104 -7.95 -5.52 -13.17
N GLN A 105 -8.06 -6.44 -14.12
CA GLN A 105 -7.21 -7.64 -14.16
C GLN A 105 -5.73 -7.26 -14.33
N LYS A 106 -5.43 -6.30 -15.21
CA LYS A 106 -4.07 -5.76 -15.37
C LYS A 106 -3.58 -5.10 -14.07
N LEU A 107 -4.41 -4.27 -13.44
CA LEU A 107 -4.08 -3.63 -12.16
C LEU A 107 -3.81 -4.66 -11.05
N ALA A 108 -4.66 -5.69 -10.92
CA ALA A 108 -4.45 -6.79 -9.98
C ALA A 108 -3.13 -7.52 -10.26
N SER A 109 -2.77 -7.71 -11.54
CA SER A 109 -1.50 -8.34 -11.91
C SER A 109 -0.28 -7.51 -11.48
N GLU A 110 -0.36 -6.17 -11.57
CA GLU A 110 0.71 -5.28 -11.11
C GLU A 110 0.82 -5.25 -9.58
N ILE A 111 -0.31 -5.24 -8.86
CA ILE A 111 -0.31 -5.35 -7.40
C ILE A 111 0.28 -6.70 -6.95
N ASN A 112 -0.02 -7.80 -7.65
CA ASN A 112 0.58 -9.11 -7.39
C ASN A 112 2.11 -9.11 -7.59
N LYS A 113 2.63 -8.42 -8.62
CA LYS A 113 4.09 -8.28 -8.82
C LYS A 113 4.73 -7.52 -7.67
N LEU A 114 4.09 -6.44 -7.19
CA LEU A 114 4.52 -5.71 -6.01
C LEU A 114 4.53 -6.63 -4.77
N GLN A 115 3.45 -7.38 -4.54
CA GLN A 115 3.34 -8.33 -3.43
C GLN A 115 4.48 -9.36 -3.47
N HIS A 116 4.78 -9.92 -4.64
CA HIS A 116 5.85 -10.90 -4.80
C HIS A 116 7.23 -10.32 -4.47
N ALA A 117 7.54 -9.12 -4.99
CA ALA A 117 8.79 -8.44 -4.67
C ALA A 117 8.92 -8.12 -3.17
N VAL A 118 7.83 -7.68 -2.52
CA VAL A 118 7.81 -7.42 -1.07
C VAL A 118 8.02 -8.71 -0.28
N ALA A 119 7.44 -9.83 -0.69
CA ALA A 119 7.67 -11.14 -0.07
C ALA A 119 9.15 -11.56 -0.10
N GLU A 120 9.84 -11.26 -1.20
CA GLU A 120 11.28 -11.51 -1.39
C GLU A 120 12.18 -10.46 -0.73
N GLY A 121 11.60 -9.41 -0.12
CA GLY A 121 12.36 -8.29 0.44
C GLY A 121 13.08 -7.44 -0.59
N GLN A 122 12.58 -7.42 -1.83
CA GLN A 122 13.12 -6.66 -2.94
C GLN A 122 12.32 -5.37 -3.15
N CYS A 123 13.00 -4.32 -3.61
CA CYS A 123 12.32 -3.13 -4.10
C CYS A 123 11.71 -3.39 -5.48
N TRP A 124 10.39 -3.44 -5.56
CA TRP A 124 9.67 -3.55 -6.82
C TRP A 124 9.94 -2.35 -7.73
N GLN A 125 10.21 -2.64 -8.99
CA GLN A 125 10.26 -1.67 -10.08
C GLN A 125 9.41 -2.18 -11.23
N SER A 126 8.75 -1.27 -11.95
CA SER A 126 7.86 -1.64 -13.05
C SER A 126 7.98 -0.68 -14.21
N ASP A 127 8.06 -1.25 -15.41
CA ASP A 127 7.91 -0.55 -16.69
C ASP A 127 6.43 -0.39 -17.09
N TRP A 128 5.50 -0.69 -16.17
CA TRP A 128 4.07 -0.56 -16.44
C TRP A 128 3.72 0.85 -16.91
N ARG A 129 2.91 0.89 -17.96
CA ARG A 129 2.36 2.10 -18.55
C ARG A 129 0.86 1.91 -18.74
N ILE A 130 0.16 3.01 -18.57
CA ILE A 130 -1.28 3.10 -18.75
C ILE A 130 -1.52 3.66 -20.16
N SER A 131 -2.28 2.95 -20.99
CA SER A 131 -2.73 3.49 -22.27
C SER A 131 -3.79 4.57 -22.07
N GLU A 132 -4.09 5.36 -23.10
CA GLU A 132 -5.17 6.36 -23.03
C GLU A 132 -6.53 5.71 -22.71
N SER A 133 -6.83 4.55 -23.31
CA SER A 133 -8.05 3.80 -23.04
C SER A 133 -8.12 3.29 -21.59
N GLU A 134 -6.99 2.82 -21.04
CA GLU A 134 -6.90 2.39 -19.64
C GLU A 134 -7.02 3.57 -18.68
N ALA A 135 -6.52 4.75 -19.04
CA ALA A 135 -6.65 5.96 -18.22
C ALA A 135 -8.12 6.42 -18.13
N VAL A 136 -8.87 6.32 -19.22
CA VAL A 136 -10.33 6.58 -19.22
C VAL A 136 -11.05 5.56 -18.34
N ALA A 137 -10.77 4.26 -18.51
CA ALA A 137 -11.34 3.21 -17.67
C ALA A 137 -11.01 3.40 -16.18
N ALA A 138 -9.76 3.77 -15.85
CA ALA A 138 -9.32 4.04 -14.49
C ALA A 138 -10.07 5.22 -13.87
N ARG A 139 -10.36 6.27 -14.66
CA ARG A 139 -11.13 7.43 -14.20
C ARG A 139 -12.60 7.09 -13.99
N GLU A 140 -13.19 6.34 -14.91
CA GLU A 140 -14.59 5.89 -14.81
C GLU A 140 -14.82 5.04 -13.56
N CYS A 141 -13.85 4.20 -13.18
CA CYS A 141 -13.93 3.37 -11.98
C CYS A 141 -13.27 3.99 -10.73
N ASN A 142 -12.86 5.26 -10.77
CA ASN A 142 -12.21 5.99 -9.66
C ASN A 142 -10.90 5.35 -9.14
N LEU A 143 -10.17 4.63 -9.99
CA LEU A 143 -8.88 3.98 -9.67
C LEU A 143 -7.66 4.74 -10.21
N GLU A 144 -7.85 5.86 -10.91
CA GLU A 144 -6.76 6.66 -11.51
C GLU A 144 -5.64 7.00 -10.50
N ASN A 145 -6.02 7.42 -9.28
CA ASN A 145 -5.05 7.75 -8.23
C ASN A 145 -4.23 6.54 -7.76
N ILE A 146 -4.85 5.36 -7.64
CA ILE A 146 -4.14 4.12 -7.30
C ILE A 146 -3.07 3.84 -8.36
N CYS A 147 -3.42 3.99 -9.64
CA CYS A 147 -2.46 3.76 -10.71
C CYS A 147 -1.31 4.77 -10.66
N GLN A 148 -1.59 6.05 -10.42
CA GLN A 148 -0.55 7.07 -10.26
C GLN A 148 0.40 6.74 -9.11
N THR A 149 -0.12 6.36 -7.95
CA THR A 149 0.71 6.00 -6.78
C THR A 149 1.54 4.75 -7.04
N LEU A 150 0.98 3.72 -7.70
CA LEU A 150 1.73 2.52 -8.10
C LEU A 150 2.83 2.83 -9.12
N LEU A 151 2.54 3.66 -10.14
CA LEU A 151 3.53 4.08 -11.13
C LEU A 151 4.67 4.85 -10.47
N GLN A 152 4.36 5.77 -9.56
CA GLN A 152 5.37 6.52 -8.80
C GLN A 152 6.26 5.59 -7.99
N LEU A 153 5.69 4.58 -7.31
CA LEU A 153 6.46 3.59 -6.57
C LEU A 153 7.34 2.72 -7.50
N GLY A 154 6.77 2.23 -8.60
CA GLY A 154 7.47 1.35 -9.55
C GLY A 154 8.59 2.05 -10.34
N GLN A 155 8.53 3.37 -10.49
CA GLN A 155 9.56 4.18 -11.14
C GLN A 155 10.56 4.78 -10.14
N MET A 156 10.31 4.63 -8.83
CA MET A 156 11.19 5.17 -7.79
C MET A 156 12.51 4.40 -7.75
N ASN A 157 13.64 5.10 -7.89
CA ASN A 157 14.95 4.50 -7.69
C ASN A 157 15.10 4.05 -6.22
N PRO A 158 15.32 2.76 -5.92
CA PRO A 158 15.43 2.26 -4.55
C PRO A 158 16.56 2.88 -3.73
N ASN A 159 17.60 3.35 -4.42
CA ASN A 159 18.77 3.98 -3.81
C ASN A 159 18.64 5.50 -3.70
N THR A 160 17.44 6.05 -3.95
CA THR A 160 17.19 7.47 -3.71
C THR A 160 17.44 7.76 -2.23
N PRO A 161 18.32 8.72 -1.90
CA PRO A 161 18.61 9.03 -0.51
C PRO A 161 17.35 9.50 0.20
N PRO A 162 17.13 9.11 1.47
CA PRO A 162 16.01 9.60 2.25
C PRO A 162 16.09 11.13 2.34
N ASN A 163 15.00 11.80 1.99
CA ASN A 163 14.94 13.25 2.09
C ASN A 163 15.15 13.63 3.56
N ARG A 164 16.19 14.43 3.86
CA ARG A 164 16.59 14.81 5.24
C ARG A 164 15.48 15.47 6.06
N HIS A 165 14.40 15.92 5.43
CA HIS A 165 13.23 16.53 6.07
C HIS A 165 12.03 15.59 6.28
N GLN A 166 12.08 14.34 5.81
CA GLN A 166 10.96 13.39 5.91
C GLN A 166 10.92 12.62 7.24
N TRP A 167 11.98 12.69 8.06
CA TRP A 167 11.87 12.45 9.50
C TRP A 167 11.22 13.66 10.20
N SER A 168 9.96 13.89 9.88
CA SER A 168 9.04 14.33 10.91
C SER A 168 8.28 13.08 11.34
N PRO A 169 8.17 12.74 12.64
CA PRO A 169 7.04 11.92 13.06
C PRO A 169 5.82 12.69 12.55
N MET A 170 5.12 12.16 11.54
CA MET A 170 3.88 12.76 11.06
C MET A 170 2.95 12.84 12.27
N LEU A 171 2.89 14.02 12.88
CA LEU A 171 1.74 14.48 13.62
C LEU A 171 0.61 14.47 12.60
N LEU A 172 -0.18 13.39 12.60
CA LEU A 172 -1.50 13.39 12.00
C LEU A 172 -2.18 14.68 12.48
N PRO A 173 -2.65 15.59 11.60
CA PRO A 173 -3.58 16.60 12.03
C PRO A 173 -4.85 15.85 12.42
N ILE A 174 -4.99 15.56 13.71
CA ILE A 174 -6.28 15.27 14.32
C ILE A 174 -7.08 16.55 14.08
N GLN A 175 -7.86 16.55 13.01
CA GLN A 175 -8.86 17.57 12.75
C GLN A 175 -9.71 17.65 14.00
N THR A 176 -9.57 18.80 14.65
CA THR A 176 -10.29 19.23 15.83
C THR A 176 -11.79 19.21 15.54
N ILE A 177 -12.46 18.09 15.78
CA ILE A 177 -13.91 18.08 16.00
C ILE A 177 -14.12 18.55 17.44
N TYR A 178 -13.96 19.86 17.67
CA TYR A 178 -14.66 20.50 18.78
C TYR A 178 -16.10 20.71 18.31
N ALA A 179 -16.93 19.73 18.66
CA ALA A 179 -18.37 19.87 18.60
C ALA A 179 -18.79 21.00 19.54
N THR A 180 -19.55 21.94 18.98
CA THR A 180 -20.41 22.88 19.69
C THR A 180 -21.37 22.08 20.58
N ARG A 181 -21.27 22.24 21.90
CA ARG A 181 -22.41 22.23 22.82
C ARG A 181 -22.02 22.78 24.18
#